data_AF-A0A8T5ND78-F1
#
_entry.id   AF-A0A8T5ND78-F1
#
_cell.length_a   1.000
_cell.length_b   1.000
_cell.length_c   1.000
_cell.angle_alpha   90.00
_cell.angle_beta   90.00
_cell.angle_gamma   90.00
#
_symmetry.space_group_name_H-M   'P 1'
#
loop_
_entity.id
_entity.type
_entity.pdbx_description
1 polymer ?
#
loop_
_entity_poly.entity_id
_entity_poly.type
_entity_poly.pdbx_seq_one_letter_code
_entity_poly.pdbx_strand_id
1 'polypeptide(L)' 'MNAIVIMAKAPIPNRVKTRLTPPLKPEEASLLYHNFLLDKLEQVKSIEAHRYVAYTPQTSV' A
#
# COMPACT_ATOMS: atom_id res chain seq x y z
N MET A 1 5.83 -10.84 22.46
CA MET A 1 5.44 -9.52 21.91
C MET A 1 5.61 -9.59 20.41
N ASN A 2 4.52 -9.55 19.66
CA ASN A 2 4.55 -9.75 18.20
C ASN A 2 4.30 -8.41 17.50
N ALA A 3 4.95 -8.21 16.36
CA ALA A 3 4.77 -7.02 15.52
C ALA A 3 4.56 -7.40 14.06
N ILE A 4 3.69 -6.67 13.38
CA ILE A 4 3.45 -6.74 11.94
C ILE A 4 3.82 -5.39 11.35
N VAL A 5 4.67 -5.42 10.32
CA VAL A 5 5.09 -4.23 9.59
C VAL A 5 4.64 -4.36 8.15
N ILE A 6 3.81 -3.43 7.68
CA ILE A 6 3.41 -3.33 6.28
C ILE A 6 4.37 -2.37 5.58
N MET A 7 5.10 -2.89 4.60
CA MET A 7 5.95 -2.08 3.73
C MET A 7 5.10 -1.50 2.60
N ALA A 8 4.95 -0.18 2.56
CA ALA A 8 4.12 0.51 1.59
C ALA A 8 4.93 1.52 0.77
N LYS A 9 4.54 1.73 -0.47
CA LYS A 9 4.99 2.87 -1.27
C LYS A 9 3.81 3.84 -1.39
N ALA A 10 4.05 5.15 -1.40
CA ALA A 10 2.97 6.10 -1.62
C ALA A 10 2.31 5.83 -2.99
N PRO A 11 0.97 5.71 -3.08
CA PRO A 11 0.25 5.39 -4.31
C PRO A 11 0.27 6.60 -5.25
N ILE A 12 1.37 6.73 -5.99
CA ILE A 12 1.58 7.79 -6.97
C ILE A 12 1.60 7.15 -8.37
N PRO A 13 0.82 7.68 -9.34
CA PRO A 13 0.85 7.20 -10.73
C PRO A 13 2.27 7.11 -11.29
N ASN A 14 2.52 6.09 -12.12
CA ASN A 14 3.85 5.78 -12.69
C ASN A 14 4.95 5.39 -11.69
N ARG A 15 4.68 5.40 -10.37
CA ARG A 15 5.68 5.04 -9.34
C ARG A 15 5.37 3.75 -8.61
N VAL A 16 4.12 3.29 -8.64
CA VAL A 16 3.65 2.06 -8.01
C VAL A 16 3.07 1.13 -9.06
N LYS A 17 3.22 -0.19 -8.82
CA LYS A 17 2.61 -1.25 -9.64
C LYS A 17 2.75 -1.03 -11.16
N THR A 18 3.90 -0.54 -11.61
CA THR A 18 4.16 -0.20 -13.03
C THR A 18 4.04 -1.40 -13.98
N ARG A 19 4.18 -2.63 -13.47
CA ARG A 19 3.94 -3.86 -14.23
C ARG A 19 2.45 -4.12 -14.56
N LEU A 20 1.51 -3.38 -13.96
CA LEU A 20 0.08 -3.42 -14.30
C LEU A 20 -0.29 -2.52 -15.49
N THR A 21 0.66 -1.72 -15.97
CA THR A 21 0.55 -0.89 -17.17
C THR A 21 1.31 -1.60 -18.30
N PRO A 22 0.77 -1.72 -19.54
CA PRO A 22 -0.36 -0.97 -20.11
C PRO A 22 -1.80 -1.46 -19.86
N PRO A 23 -2.11 -2.67 -19.34
CA PRO A 23 -3.50 -3.10 -19.16
C PRO A 23 -4.35 -2.11 -18.35
N LEU A 24 -3.74 -1.43 -17.38
CA LEU A 24 -4.32 -0.31 -16.64
C LEU A 24 -3.58 0.99 -16.94
N LYS A 25 -4.31 2.11 -16.96
CA LYS A 25 -3.72 3.46 -16.92
C LYS A 25 -2.92 3.64 -15.62
N PRO A 26 -1.87 4.47 -15.61
CA PRO A 26 -1.08 4.72 -14.39
C PRO A 26 -1.92 5.13 -13.18
N GLU A 27 -2.99 5.89 -13.39
CA GLU A 27 -3.94 6.32 -12.36
C GLU A 27 -4.75 5.15 -11.80
N GLU A 28 -5.22 4.26 -12.68
CA GLU A 28 -5.95 3.04 -12.32
C GLU A 28 -5.07 2.07 -11.55
N ALA A 29 -3.81 1.88 -11.98
CA ALA A 29 -2.84 1.06 -11.27
C ALA A 29 -2.52 1.62 -9.87
N SER A 30 -2.42 2.94 -9.75
CA SER A 30 -2.19 3.63 -8.47
C SER A 30 -3.40 3.50 -7.53
N LEU A 31 -4.61 3.70 -8.06
CA LEU A 31 -5.86 3.57 -7.31
C LEU A 31 -6.09 2.12 -6.85
N LEU A 32 -5.85 1.14 -7.72
CA LEU A 32 -5.94 -0.27 -7.36
C LEU A 32 -4.95 -0.62 -6.24
N TYR A 33 -3.72 -0.09 -6.33
CA TYR A 33 -2.72 -0.29 -5.27
C TYR A 33 -3.12 0.35 -3.94
N HIS A 34 -3.74 1.54 -3.98
CA HIS A 34 -4.28 2.19 -2.79
C HIS A 34 -5.32 1.29 -2.10
N ASN A 35 -6.25 0.72 -2.86
CA ASN A 35 -7.25 -0.21 -2.32
C ASN A 35 -6.63 -1.48 -1.74
N PHE A 36 -5.62 -2.06 -2.41
CA PHE A 36 -4.88 -3.21 -1.84
C PHE A 36 -4.21 -2.90 -0.50
N LEU A 37 -3.72 -1.67 -0.30
CA LEU A 37 -3.17 -1.27 0.99
C LEU A 37 -4.25 -1.20 2.07
N LEU A 38 -5.41 -0.62 1.76
CA LEU A 38 -6.55 -0.57 2.68
C LEU A 38 -7.04 -1.97 3.06
N ASP A 39 -7.17 -2.87 2.08
CA ASP A 39 -7.58 -4.26 2.32
C ASP A 39 -6.57 -4.99 3.22
N LYS A 40 -5.26 -4.76 3.02
CA LYS A 40 -4.23 -5.34 3.89
C LYS A 40 -4.26 -4.77 5.29
N LEU A 41 -4.49 -3.47 5.42
CA LEU A 41 -4.65 -2.83 6.73
C LEU A 41 -5.86 -3.40 7.47
N GLU A 42 -6.97 -3.63 6.77
CA GLU A 42 -8.15 -4.27 7.35
C GLU A 42 -7.86 -5.71 7.76
N GLN A 43 -7.20 -6.48 6.91
CA GLN A 43 -6.85 -7.87 7.19
C GLN A 43 -5.99 -8.02 8.45
N VAL A 44 -5.02 -7.13 8.67
CA VAL A 44 -4.13 -7.23 9.84
C VAL A 44 -4.80 -6.77 11.14
N LYS A 45 -5.94 -6.08 11.10
CA LYS A 45 -6.66 -5.64 12.32
C LYS A 45 -7.14 -6.82 13.16
N SER A 46 -7.39 -7.99 12.55
CA SER A 46 -7.84 -9.19 13.26
C SER A 46 -6.72 -9.94 13.98
N ILE A 47 -5.46 -9.55 13.78
CA ILE A 47 -4.29 -10.22 14.37
C ILE A 47 -3.85 -9.48 15.63
N GLU A 48 -3.68 -10.21 16.73
CA GLU A 48 -3.17 -9.66 17.99
C GLU A 48 -1.66 -9.41 17.92
N ALA A 49 -1.29 -8.25 17.38
CA ALA A 49 0.08 -7.77 17.29
C ALA A 49 0.13 -6.23 17.22
N HIS A 50 1.29 -5.66 17.56
CA HIS A 50 1.58 -4.27 17.25
C HIS A 50 1.67 -4.10 15.73
N ARG A 51 1.06 -3.05 15.19
CA ARG A 51 0.91 -2.85 13.75
C ARG A 51 1.59 -1.55 13.33
N TYR A 52 2.47 -1.64 12.35
CA TYR A 52 3.21 -0.49 11.81
C TYR A 52 3.10 -0.44 10.29
N VAL A 53 3.17 0.76 9.73
CA VAL A 53 3.31 0.98 8.29
C VAL A 53 4.62 1.71 8.07
N ALA A 54 5.55 1.08 7.38
CA ALA A 54 6.79 1.71 6.94
C ALA A 54 6.59 2.13 5.47
N TYR A 55 6.70 3.42 5.18
CA TYR A 55 6.34 3.98 3.88
C TYR A 55 7.40 4.87 3.25
N THR A 56 7.38 4.95 1.92
CA THR A 56 8.24 5.84 1.11
C THR A 56 7.53 6.31 -0.17
N PRO A 57 7.77 7.53 -0.67
CA PRO A 57 8.38 8.65 0.04
C PRO A 57 7.54 9.05 1.27
N GLN A 58 8.10 9.88 2.14
CA GLN A 58 7.29 10.56 3.15
C GLN A 58 6.33 11.48 2.40
N THR A 59 5.09 11.05 2.24
CA THR A 59 4.03 11.91 1.73
C THR A 59 3.78 12.95 2.82
N SER A 60 3.94 14.23 2.50
CA SER A 60 3.57 15.33 3.39
C SER A 60 2.10 15.17 3.73
N VAL A 61 1.80 14.67 4.93
CA VAL A 61 0.46 14.69 5.51
C VAL A 61 0.17 16.12 5.93
#